data_AF-A0A3N9TMM9-F1
#
_entry.id   AF-A0A3N9TMM9-F1
#
_cell.length_a   1.000
_cell.length_b   1.000
_cell.length_c   1.000
_cell.angle_alpha   90.00
_cell.angle_beta   90.00
_cell.angle_gamma   90.00
#
_symmetry.space_group_name_H-M   'P 1'
#
loop_
_entity.id
_entity.type
_entity.pdbx_description
1 polymer ?
#
loop_
_entity_poly.entity_id
_entity_poly.type
_entity_poly.pdbx_seq_one_letter_code
_entity_poly.pdbx_strand_id
1 'polypeptide(L)'
;MRIGIDLGGTKIEVIALANDGAELFRHRIATPRHDYQLTLEAICGLVTLAEEKTGQQGSVGVGIPGTLSPFTGLVKNANSTWLNGQPMDKDLSAMLQREVRLANDANC
;
A
#
# COMPACT_ATOMS: atom_id res chain seq x y z
N MET A 1 -9.72 -13.26 -0.61
CA MET A 1 -8.49 -12.75 -1.25
C MET A 1 -7.83 -11.71 -0.35
N ARG A 2 -6.50 -11.71 -0.29
CA ARG A 2 -5.68 -10.72 0.42
C ARG A 2 -4.84 -9.97 -0.61
N ILE A 3 -4.85 -8.64 -0.57
CA ILE A 3 -4.02 -7.78 -1.42
C ILE A 3 -2.91 -7.20 -0.55
N GLY A 4 -1.67 -7.46 -0.93
CA GLY A 4 -0.47 -6.85 -0.36
C GLY A 4 0.09 -5.81 -1.32
N ILE A 5 0.45 -4.65 -0.80
CA ILE A 5 1.22 -3.63 -1.50
C ILE A 5 2.58 -3.52 -0.83
N ASP A 6 3.66 -3.56 -1.60
CA ASP A 6 5.01 -3.24 -1.15
C ASP A 6 5.43 -1.89 -1.74
N LEU A 7 5.52 -0.87 -0.88
CA LEU A 7 5.95 0.48 -1.26
C LEU A 7 7.45 0.63 -0.99
N GLY A 8 8.26 0.49 -2.03
CA GLY A 8 9.67 0.85 -2.00
C GLY A 8 9.93 2.31 -2.43
N GLY A 9 11.13 2.81 -2.19
CA GLY A 9 11.55 4.15 -2.67
C GLY A 9 11.71 4.26 -4.19
N THR A 10 11.68 3.13 -4.91
CA THR A 10 11.86 3.10 -6.37
C THR A 10 10.73 2.40 -7.12
N LYS A 11 10.08 1.42 -6.50
CA LYS A 11 9.01 0.63 -7.11
C LYS A 11 7.90 0.42 -6.09
N ILE A 12 6.67 0.31 -6.59
CA ILE A 12 5.52 -0.18 -5.84
C ILE A 12 5.11 -1.50 -6.49
N GLU A 13 4.94 -2.54 -5.68
CA GLU A 13 4.45 -3.84 -6.13
C GLU A 13 3.11 -4.17 -5.48
N VAL A 14 2.21 -4.78 -6.23
CA VAL A 14 0.98 -5.39 -5.73
C VAL A 14 1.05 -6.89 -5.90
N ILE A 15 0.58 -7.62 -4.89
CA ILE A 15 0.32 -9.06 -4.93
C ILE A 15 -1.09 -9.34 -4.44
N ALA A 16 -1.85 -10.14 -5.18
CA ALA A 16 -3.13 -10.68 -4.75
C ALA A 16 -2.99 -12.17 -4.46
N LEU A 17 -3.37 -12.58 -3.25
CA LEU A 17 -3.30 -13.95 -2.77
C LEU A 17 -4.70 -14.51 -2.51
N ALA A 18 -4.93 -15.74 -2.94
CA ALA A 18 -6.07 -16.54 -2.52
C ALA A 18 -6.00 -16.88 -1.02
N ASN A 19 -7.09 -17.43 -0.48
CA ASN A 19 -7.19 -17.77 0.93
C ASN A 19 -6.23 -18.90 1.34
N ASP A 20 -5.90 -19.79 0.41
CA ASP A 20 -4.90 -20.87 0.55
C ASP A 20 -3.44 -20.38 0.34
N GLY A 21 -3.26 -19.09 0.01
CA GLY A 21 -1.96 -18.49 -0.26
C GLY A 21 -1.50 -18.56 -1.71
N ALA A 22 -2.29 -19.10 -2.64
CA ALA A 22 -1.93 -19.10 -4.06
C ALA A 22 -1.87 -17.67 -4.63
N GLU A 23 -0.86 -17.37 -5.42
CA GLU A 23 -0.74 -16.09 -6.13
C GLU A 23 -1.75 -16.02 -7.27
N LEU A 24 -2.65 -15.04 -7.20
CA LEU A 24 -3.67 -14.77 -8.22
C LEU A 24 -3.22 -13.69 -9.21
N PHE A 25 -2.45 -12.70 -8.72
CA PHE A 25 -2.00 -11.57 -9.52
C PHE A 25 -0.77 -10.93 -8.88
N ARG A 26 0.16 -10.45 -9.72
CA ARG A 26 1.28 -9.62 -9.31
C ARG A 26 1.58 -8.58 -10.38
N HIS A 27 1.82 -7.34 -9.96
CA HIS A 27 2.20 -6.26 -10.87
C HIS A 27 3.04 -5.21 -10.15
N ARG A 28 3.90 -4.51 -10.90
CA ARG A 28 4.78 -3.48 -10.34
C ARG A 28 4.85 -2.26 -11.23
N ILE A 29 4.96 -1.09 -10.60
CA ILE A 29 5.14 0.21 -11.26
C ILE A 29 6.29 0.97 -10.59
N ALA A 30 6.75 2.05 -11.22
CA ALA A 30 7.68 2.98 -10.58
C ALA A 30 6.98 3.77 -9.47
N THR A 31 7.67 4.00 -8.35
CA THR A 31 7.13 4.84 -7.27
C THR A 31 7.12 6.31 -7.71
N PRO A 32 5.97 7.01 -7.69
CA PRO A 32 5.94 8.46 -7.79
C PRO A 32 6.73 9.06 -6.63
N ARG A 33 7.82 9.75 -6.93
CA ARG A 33 8.71 10.31 -5.91
C ARG A 33 8.34 11.75 -5.62
N HIS A 34 8.57 12.14 -4.37
CA HIS A 34 8.37 13.51 -3.89
C HIS A 34 6.93 14.02 -3.96
N ASP A 35 5.96 13.13 -4.18
CA ASP A 35 4.55 13.46 -4.26
C ASP A 35 3.73 12.41 -3.50
N TYR A 36 3.19 12.83 -2.37
CA TYR A 36 2.38 11.97 -1.51
C TYR A 36 1.06 11.58 -2.17
N GLN A 37 0.38 12.55 -2.80
CA GLN A 37 -0.93 12.31 -3.40
C GLN A 37 -0.82 11.34 -4.59
N LEU A 38 0.18 11.53 -5.47
CA LEU A 38 0.45 10.59 -6.56
C LEU A 38 0.84 9.21 -6.04
N THR A 39 1.52 9.12 -4.88
CA THR A 39 1.80 7.83 -4.24
C THR A 39 0.51 7.12 -3.82
N LEU A 40 -0.44 7.84 -3.21
CA LEU A 40 -1.74 7.26 -2.83
C LEU A 40 -2.52 6.77 -4.05
N GLU A 41 -2.61 7.60 -5.09
CA GLU A 41 -3.31 7.27 -6.35
C GLU A 41 -2.69 6.05 -7.03
N ALA A 42 -1.36 5.96 -7.05
CA ALA A 42 -0.66 4.80 -7.59
C ALA A 42 -1.01 3.51 -6.83
N ILE A 43 -1.07 3.56 -5.49
CA ILE A 43 -1.46 2.41 -4.67
C ILE A 43 -2.92 2.03 -4.92
N CYS A 44 -3.84 2.99 -4.92
CA CYS A 44 -5.25 2.75 -5.21
C CYS A 44 -5.44 2.13 -6.61
N GLY A 45 -4.73 2.65 -7.62
CA GLY A 45 -4.78 2.11 -8.98
C GLY A 45 -4.28 0.67 -9.06
N LEU A 46 -3.22 0.31 -8.34
CA LEU A 46 -2.72 -1.06 -8.26
C LEU A 46 -3.72 -2.00 -7.59
N VAL A 47 -4.38 -1.54 -6.52
CA VAL A 47 -5.42 -2.29 -5.81
C VAL A 47 -6.60 -2.54 -6.75
N THR A 48 -7.12 -1.51 -7.42
CA THR A 48 -8.20 -1.65 -8.41
C THR A 48 -7.82 -2.61 -9.54
N LEU A 49 -6.59 -2.49 -10.07
CA LEU A 49 -6.09 -3.39 -11.10
C LEU A 49 -6.07 -4.85 -10.64
N ALA A 50 -5.63 -5.13 -9.41
CA ALA A 50 -5.65 -6.48 -8.86
C ALA A 50 -7.07 -7.04 -8.75
N GLU A 51 -8.04 -6.22 -8.35
CA GLU A 51 -9.45 -6.61 -8.23
C GLU A 51 -10.07 -6.89 -9.61
N GLU A 52 -9.82 -6.02 -10.59
CA GLU A 52 -10.27 -6.23 -11.97
C GLU A 52 -9.70 -7.53 -12.58
N LYS A 53 -8.42 -7.83 -12.32
CA LYS A 53 -7.75 -9.02 -12.87
C LYS A 53 -8.17 -10.31 -12.20
N THR A 54 -8.59 -10.25 -10.94
CA THR A 54 -9.01 -11.43 -10.17
C THR A 54 -10.52 -11.61 -10.10
N GLY A 55 -11.29 -10.60 -10.49
CA GLY A 55 -12.75 -10.57 -10.36
C GLY A 55 -13.23 -10.58 -8.92
N GLN A 56 -12.38 -10.18 -7.97
CA GLN A 56 -12.64 -10.30 -6.53
C GLN A 56 -12.22 -9.03 -5.80
N GLN A 57 -12.96 -8.69 -4.74
CA GLN A 57 -12.57 -7.66 -3.78
C GLN A 57 -11.91 -8.32 -2.55
N GLY A 58 -10.83 -7.73 -2.03
CA GLY A 58 -10.04 -8.32 -0.93
C GLY A 58 -9.77 -7.37 0.24
N SER A 59 -9.11 -7.88 1.28
CA SER A 59 -8.49 -7.03 2.30
C SER A 59 -7.20 -6.41 1.76
N VAL A 60 -6.81 -5.22 2.26
CA VAL A 60 -5.61 -4.50 1.80
C VAL A 60 -4.64 -4.30 2.96
N GLY A 61 -3.42 -4.80 2.77
CA GLY A 61 -2.26 -4.48 3.58
C GLY A 61 -1.20 -3.76 2.74
N VAL A 62 -0.51 -2.79 3.33
CA VAL A 62 0.56 -2.03 2.67
C VAL A 62 1.81 -2.04 3.55
N GLY A 63 2.88 -2.63 3.04
CA GLY A 63 4.24 -2.48 3.57
C GLY A 63 4.79 -1.13 3.13
N ILE A 64 5.28 -0.34 4.08
CA ILE A 64 5.86 0.99 3.83
C ILE A 64 7.31 1.06 4.32
N PRO A 65 8.17 1.89 3.70
CA PRO A 65 9.59 1.99 4.03
C PRO A 65 9.78 2.98 5.17
N GLY A 66 9.06 2.75 6.27
CA GLY A 66 8.88 3.61 7.44
C GLY A 66 7.89 2.98 8.42
N THR A 67 7.45 3.70 9.45
CA THR A 67 6.51 3.15 10.44
C THR A 67 5.45 4.18 10.82
N LEU A 68 4.23 3.75 11.12
CA LEU A 68 3.24 4.59 11.76
C LEU A 68 3.61 4.88 13.21
N SER A 69 3.58 6.16 13.59
CA SER A 69 3.69 6.57 14.98
C SER A 69 2.42 6.17 15.76
N PRO A 70 2.51 5.40 16.85
CA PRO A 70 1.34 5.04 17.66
C PRO A 70 0.73 6.25 18.38
N PHE A 71 1.48 7.34 18.51
CA PHE A 71 1.03 8.56 19.20
C PHE A 71 0.28 9.53 18.27
N THR A 72 0.72 9.64 17.01
CA THR A 72 0.19 10.63 16.07
C THR A 72 -0.63 10.01 14.94
N GLY A 73 -0.46 8.70 14.68
CA GLY A 73 -1.03 8.05 13.50
C GLY A 73 -0.42 8.56 12.19
N LEU A 74 0.77 9.17 12.23
CA LEU A 74 1.47 9.67 11.06
C LEU A 74 2.69 8.79 10.77
N VAL A 75 3.05 8.67 9.49
CA VAL A 75 4.27 7.98 9.07
C VAL A 75 5.49 8.74 9.59
N LYS A 76 6.47 8.00 10.11
CA LYS A 76 7.78 8.51 10.56
C LYS A 76 8.92 7.60 10.10
N ASN A 77 10.13 8.16 10.12
CA ASN A 77 11.38 7.46 9.79
C ASN A 77 11.35 6.79 8.42
N ALA A 78 10.61 7.36 7.47
CA ALA A 78 10.55 6.84 6.12
C ALA A 78 11.73 7.33 5.28
N ASN A 79 12.41 6.41 4.59
CA ASN A 79 13.46 6.76 3.61
C ASN A 79 12.86 7.53 2.41
N SER A 80 11.63 7.19 2.04
CA SER A 80 10.80 7.98 1.12
C SER A 80 10.25 9.19 1.86
N THR A 81 11.00 10.29 1.86
CA THR A 81 10.77 11.42 2.78
C THR A 81 9.43 12.12 2.63
N TRP A 82 8.81 12.08 1.44
CA TRP A 82 7.48 12.67 1.19
C TRP A 82 6.35 11.95 1.91
N LEU A 83 6.60 10.76 2.48
CA LEU A 83 5.66 10.03 3.32
C LEU A 83 5.67 10.54 4.76
N ASN A 84 6.77 11.11 5.25
CA ASN A 84 6.91 11.50 6.65
C ASN A 84 5.89 12.59 7.03
N GLY A 85 5.22 12.41 8.16
CA GLY A 85 4.20 13.33 8.65
C GLY A 85 2.81 13.12 8.04
N GLN A 86 2.63 12.12 7.17
CA GLN A 86 1.36 11.88 6.48
C GLN A 86 0.50 10.79 7.15
N PRO A 87 -0.85 10.92 7.17
CA PRO A 87 -1.78 9.95 7.74
C PRO A 87 -2.20 8.87 6.72
N MET A 88 -1.20 8.16 6.18
CA MET A 88 -1.36 7.29 5.00
C MET A 88 -2.38 6.16 5.14
N ASP A 89 -2.54 5.59 6.32
CA ASP A 89 -3.56 4.57 6.60
C ASP A 89 -4.98 5.12 6.43
N LYS A 90 -5.22 6.33 6.96
CA LYS A 90 -6.51 7.01 6.91
C LYS A 90 -6.83 7.47 5.50
N ASP A 91 -5.87 8.06 4.80
CA ASP A 91 -6.08 8.57 3.45
C ASP A 91 -6.34 7.44 2.46
N LEU A 92 -5.56 6.36 2.52
CA LEU A 92 -5.83 5.16 1.71
C LEU A 92 -7.17 4.52 2.06
N SER A 93 -7.52 4.46 3.35
CA SER A 93 -8.81 3.91 3.77
C SER A 93 -9.98 4.74 3.26
N ALA A 94 -9.84 6.07 3.24
CA ALA A 94 -10.82 6.98 2.67
C ALA A 94 -10.92 6.83 1.15
N MET A 95 -9.80 6.72 0.43
CA MET A 95 -9.81 6.57 -1.03
C MET A 95 -10.37 5.20 -1.47
N LEU A 96 -10.08 4.13 -0.73
CA LEU A 96 -10.55 2.78 -1.04
C LEU A 96 -11.89 2.42 -0.39
N GLN A 97 -12.45 3.31 0.43
CA GLN A 97 -13.71 3.11 1.17
C GLN A 97 -13.74 1.81 2.00
N ARG A 98 -12.59 1.45 2.59
CA ARG A 98 -12.43 0.27 3.45
C ARG A 98 -11.17 0.38 4.30
N GLU A 99 -11.05 -0.47 5.32
CA GLU A 99 -9.86 -0.53 6.16
C GLU A 99 -8.59 -0.89 5.36
N VAL A 100 -7.53 -0.11 5.55
CA VAL A 100 -6.18 -0.37 5.03
C VAL A 100 -5.21 -0.50 6.20
N ARG A 101 -4.47 -1.61 6.25
CA ARG A 101 -3.49 -1.86 7.32
C ARG A 101 -2.09 -1.55 6.83
N LEU A 102 -1.39 -0.65 7.52
CA LEU A 102 0.01 -0.37 7.25
C LEU A 102 0.92 -1.23 8.13
N ALA A 103 2.00 -1.73 7.55
CA ALA A 103 3.08 -2.40 8.24
C ALA A 103 4.43 -1.84 7.79
N ASN A 104 5.45 -1.97 8.64
CA ASN A 104 6.81 -1.61 8.26
C ASN A 104 7.39 -2.72 7.35
N ASP A 105 8.04 -2.32 6.25
CA ASP A 105 8.62 -3.22 5.25
C ASP A 105 9.72 -4.16 5.78
N ALA A 106 10.44 -3.79 6.85
CA ALA A 106 11.40 -4.67 7.50
C ALA A 106 10.76 -5.77 8.37
N ASN A 107 9.43 -5.69 8.58
CA ASN A 107 8.64 -6.65 9.34
C ASN A 107 7.59 -7.38 8.47
N CYS A 108 7.61 -7.21 7.14
CA CYS A 108 6.65 -7.79 6.20
C CYS A 108 7.09 -9.14 5.60
#